data_AF-A0A2V8BHM0-F1
#
_entry.id   AF-A0A2V8BHM0-F1
#
_cell.length_a   1.000
_cell.length_b   1.000
_cell.length_c   1.000
_cell.angle_alpha   90.00
_cell.angle_beta   90.00
_cell.angle_gamma   90.00
#
_symmetry.space_group_name_H-M   'P 1'
#
loop_
_entity.id
_entity.type
_entity.pdbx_description
1 polymer ?
#
loop_
_entity_poly.entity_id
_entity_poly.type
_entity_poly.pdbx_seq_one_letter_code
_entity_poly.pdbx_strand_id
1 'polypeptide(L)'
;MLPFLVGLASVGLMYLLGAWMFASSRFGIVTAGIFALTPLIWRQVQDAPASLYPLPFVLGWLWAVAHFRDGRAPWWAAVAGGLLGLGVYSSRASAVMMPLYLVLTIAVFAPARAASPVQLAVFVGAFSVAAGPFALSLFLHPEDFRRVVTAYHLYDAHRFSVLQGVHEMVSWVGLTARSETYYDYFKPSFLFLTGRVLFFPCVVLLPAGLYRILISESTPLARLSLAGFLTAPFAASLTTERPTPGRILFITTFAAIVSSHGVQQLRSLRKPRAS
;
A
#
# COMPACT_ATOMS: atom_id res chain seq x y z
N MET A 1 21.67 10.63 -4.19
CA MET A 1 21.09 11.58 -3.21
C MET A 1 19.56 11.62 -3.27
N LEU A 2 18.93 11.73 -4.44
CA LEU A 2 17.46 11.77 -4.58
C LEU A 2 16.70 10.64 -3.83
N PRO A 3 17.12 9.36 -3.86
CA PRO A 3 16.41 8.29 -3.15
C PRO A 3 16.42 8.43 -1.62
N PHE A 4 17.50 8.98 -1.06
CA PHE A 4 17.58 9.28 0.38
C PHE A 4 16.61 10.39 0.77
N LEU A 5 16.49 11.43 -0.05
CA LEU A 5 15.53 12.53 0.18
C LEU A 5 14.09 12.01 0.14
N VAL A 6 13.77 11.11 -0.81
CA VAL A 6 12.46 10.46 -0.88
C VAL A 6 12.18 9.59 0.36
N GLY A 7 13.17 8.81 0.80
CA GLY A 7 13.07 8.03 2.03
C GLY A 7 12.83 8.91 3.25
N LEU A 8 13.59 10.00 3.40
CA LEU A 8 13.45 10.95 4.50
C LEU A 8 12.09 11.67 4.49
N ALA A 9 11.63 12.11 3.31
CA ALA A 9 10.30 12.70 3.14
C ALA A 9 9.20 11.71 3.54
N SER A 10 9.37 10.43 3.18
CA SER A 10 8.44 9.35 3.56
C SER A 10 8.42 9.12 5.08
N VAL A 11 9.57 9.16 5.76
CA VAL A 11 9.62 9.10 7.23
C VAL A 11 8.88 10.28 7.86
N GLY A 12 9.08 11.50 7.34
CA GLY A 12 8.37 12.70 7.80
C GLY A 12 6.85 12.60 7.61
N LEU A 13 6.39 12.17 6.44
CA LEU A 13 4.97 11.93 6.17
C LEU A 13 4.39 10.83 7.08
N MET A 14 5.16 9.76 7.35
CA MET A 14 4.75 8.71 8.27
C MET A 14 4.60 9.22 9.70
N TYR A 15 5.50 10.11 10.16
CA TYR A 15 5.38 10.76 11.46
C TYR A 15 4.08 11.56 11.55
N LEU A 16 3.80 12.39 10.55
CA LEU A 16 2.58 13.19 10.49
C LEU A 16 1.35 12.28 10.55
N LEU A 17 1.29 11.28 9.67
CA LEU A 17 0.19 10.31 9.59
C LEU A 17 -0.06 9.60 10.92
N GLY A 18 1.00 9.07 11.55
CA GLY A 18 0.89 8.43 12.86
C GLY A 18 0.45 9.41 13.96
N ALA A 19 1.01 10.62 13.99
CA ALA A 19 0.65 11.63 14.99
C ALA A 19 -0.82 12.03 14.88
N TRP A 20 -1.33 12.16 13.66
CA TRP A 20 -2.73 12.48 13.40
C TRP A 20 -3.66 11.32 13.73
N MET A 21 -3.35 10.11 13.24
CA MET A 21 -4.21 8.93 13.38
C MET A 21 -4.38 8.49 14.83
N PHE A 22 -3.32 8.62 15.64
CA PHE A 22 -3.35 8.30 17.07
C PHE A 22 -3.56 9.52 17.98
N ALA A 23 -3.79 10.71 17.40
CA ALA A 23 -3.87 11.99 18.12
C ALA A 23 -2.74 12.18 19.15
N SER A 24 -1.52 11.75 18.81
CA SER A 24 -0.39 11.71 19.73
C SER A 24 0.94 11.76 19.02
N SER A 25 1.74 12.80 19.30
CA SER A 25 3.10 12.94 18.76
C SER A 25 3.99 11.73 19.11
N ARG A 26 3.82 11.13 20.29
CA ARG A 26 4.56 9.91 20.69
C ARG A 26 4.26 8.74 19.74
N PHE A 27 3.01 8.56 19.34
CA PHE A 27 2.65 7.52 18.37
C PHE A 27 3.09 7.89 16.94
N GLY A 28 3.17 9.17 16.61
CA GLY A 28 3.89 9.63 15.40
C GLY A 28 5.34 9.16 15.37
N ILE A 29 6.08 9.35 16.46
CA ILE A 29 7.47 8.88 16.60
C ILE A 29 7.55 7.35 16.48
N VAL A 30 6.64 6.61 17.14
CA VAL A 30 6.61 5.14 17.05
C VAL A 30 6.36 4.68 15.61
N THR A 31 5.36 5.25 14.94
CA THR A 31 4.99 4.85 13.58
C THR A 31 6.13 5.15 12.59
N ALA A 32 6.69 6.36 12.66
CA ALA A 32 7.84 6.74 11.86
C ALA A 32 9.09 5.93 12.18
N GLY A 33 9.33 5.61 13.46
CA GLY A 33 10.46 4.80 13.90
C GLY A 33 10.38 3.36 13.39
N ILE A 34 9.20 2.73 13.46
CA ILE A 34 8.99 1.39 12.90
C ILE A 34 9.24 1.41 11.38
N PHE A 35 8.70 2.41 10.69
CA PHE A 35 8.93 2.58 9.25
C PHE A 35 10.42 2.79 8.95
N ALA A 36 11.07 3.77 9.58
CA ALA A 36 12.47 4.10 9.37
C ALA A 36 13.43 2.95 9.71
N LEU A 37 13.11 2.10 10.69
CA LEU A 37 13.94 0.95 11.07
C LEU A 37 13.66 -0.31 10.23
N THR A 38 12.75 -0.22 9.26
CA THR A 38 12.42 -1.32 8.37
C THR A 38 13.58 -1.61 7.40
N PRO A 39 14.22 -2.80 7.44
CA PRO A 39 15.45 -3.03 6.68
C PRO A 39 15.25 -2.99 5.16
N LEU A 40 14.04 -3.30 4.67
CA LEU A 40 13.74 -3.24 3.24
C LEU A 40 13.96 -1.84 2.65
N ILE A 41 13.61 -0.78 3.37
CA ILE A 41 13.76 0.59 2.88
C ILE A 41 15.24 0.88 2.59
N TRP A 42 16.12 0.57 3.55
CA TRP A 42 17.55 0.78 3.41
C TRP A 42 18.17 -0.06 2.31
N ARG A 43 17.73 -1.31 2.16
CA ARG A 43 18.17 -2.17 1.06
C ARG A 43 17.76 -1.59 -0.30
N GLN A 44 16.53 -1.12 -0.43
CA GLN A 44 16.06 -0.54 -1.69
C GLN A 44 16.74 0.77 -2.07
N VAL A 45 17.24 1.54 -1.10
CA VAL A 45 18.08 2.73 -1.40
C VAL A 45 19.34 2.35 -2.17
N GLN A 46 19.87 1.13 -1.96
CA GLN A 46 21.08 0.64 -2.61
C GLN A 46 20.76 -0.17 -3.87
N ASP A 47 19.81 -1.11 -3.78
CA ASP A 47 19.62 -2.15 -4.80
C ASP A 47 18.66 -1.74 -5.93
N ALA A 48 17.58 -1.00 -5.62
CA ALA A 48 16.63 -0.54 -6.63
C ALA A 48 15.96 0.77 -6.18
N PRO A 49 16.67 1.91 -6.28
CA PRO A 49 16.22 3.17 -5.68
C PRO A 49 14.90 3.71 -6.26
N ALA A 50 14.61 3.39 -7.53
CA ALA A 50 13.36 3.76 -8.19
C ALA A 50 12.12 3.09 -7.54
N SER A 51 12.31 1.98 -6.82
CA SER A 51 11.21 1.34 -6.09
C SER A 51 10.68 2.20 -4.95
N LEU A 52 11.45 3.17 -4.42
CA LEU A 52 11.08 4.03 -3.28
C LEU A 52 10.20 5.22 -3.66
N TYR A 53 10.24 5.65 -4.93
CA TYR A 53 9.45 6.79 -5.43
C TYR A 53 7.94 6.72 -5.21
N PRO A 54 7.28 5.55 -5.14
CA PRO A 54 5.86 5.45 -4.82
C PRO A 54 5.51 5.82 -3.37
N LEU A 55 6.43 5.64 -2.42
CA LEU A 55 6.17 5.79 -0.99
C LEU A 55 5.58 7.16 -0.59
N PRO A 56 6.12 8.31 -1.03
CA PRO A 56 5.54 9.60 -0.71
C PRO A 56 4.13 9.77 -1.27
N PHE A 57 3.82 9.20 -2.44
CA PHE A 57 2.47 9.25 -3.01
C PHE A 57 1.48 8.43 -2.17
N VAL A 58 1.87 7.23 -1.74
CA VAL A 58 1.02 6.39 -0.87
C VAL A 58 0.79 7.07 0.48
N LEU A 59 1.84 7.62 1.09
CA LEU A 59 1.71 8.31 2.38
C LEU A 59 0.91 9.60 2.27
N GLY A 60 1.13 10.38 1.21
CA GLY A 60 0.34 11.57 0.91
C GLY A 60 -1.12 11.25 0.63
N TRP A 61 -1.40 10.16 -0.09
CA TRP A 61 -2.77 9.66 -0.30
C TRP A 61 -3.43 9.25 1.03
N LEU A 62 -2.76 8.45 1.88
CA LEU A 62 -3.28 8.09 3.20
C LEU A 62 -3.56 9.32 4.06
N TRP A 63 -2.67 10.31 4.02
CA TRP A 63 -2.86 11.58 4.70
C TRP A 63 -4.05 12.37 4.16
N ALA A 64 -4.25 12.43 2.85
CA ALA A 64 -5.39 13.11 2.26
C ALA A 64 -6.72 12.39 2.56
N VAL A 65 -6.74 11.05 2.50
CA VAL A 65 -7.90 10.22 2.83
C VAL A 65 -8.28 10.31 4.31
N ALA A 66 -7.31 10.49 5.21
CA ALA A 66 -7.58 10.78 6.62
C ALA A 66 -8.50 12.00 6.82
N HIS A 67 -8.51 12.93 5.87
CA HIS A 67 -9.34 14.13 5.94
C HIS A 67 -10.74 13.97 5.31
N PHE A 68 -11.07 12.79 4.77
CA PHE A 68 -12.41 12.48 4.27
C PHE A 68 -13.40 12.49 5.43
N ARG A 69 -14.37 13.38 5.36
CA ARG A 69 -15.48 13.51 6.30
C ARG A 69 -16.65 14.14 5.60
N ASP A 70 -17.86 13.70 5.94
CA ASP A 70 -19.06 14.37 5.45
C ASP A 70 -19.09 15.85 5.90
N GLY A 71 -19.54 16.74 5.02
CA GLY A 71 -19.52 18.20 5.24
C GLY A 71 -18.15 18.89 5.13
N ARG A 72 -17.03 18.17 4.92
CA ARG A 72 -15.72 18.79 4.62
C ARG A 72 -15.53 19.07 3.13
N ALA A 73 -14.72 20.07 2.84
CA ALA A 73 -14.42 20.50 1.48
C ALA A 73 -13.82 19.35 0.64
N PRO A 74 -14.29 19.14 -0.61
CA PRO A 74 -13.93 17.98 -1.43
C PRO A 74 -12.51 18.05 -2.02
N TRP A 75 -11.77 19.13 -1.79
CA TRP A 75 -10.41 19.28 -2.33
C TRP A 75 -9.44 18.21 -1.81
N TRP A 76 -9.62 17.72 -0.57
CA TRP A 76 -8.84 16.60 -0.05
C TRP A 76 -9.06 15.31 -0.85
N ALA A 77 -10.27 15.10 -1.36
CA ALA A 77 -10.57 14.00 -2.26
C ALA A 77 -9.85 14.17 -3.61
N ALA A 78 -9.81 15.39 -4.14
CA ALA A 78 -9.04 15.68 -5.35
C ALA A 78 -7.53 15.43 -5.14
N VAL A 79 -6.97 15.85 -4.01
CA VAL A 79 -5.56 15.60 -3.66
C VAL A 79 -5.29 14.11 -3.50
N ALA A 80 -6.15 13.37 -2.79
CA ALA A 80 -6.02 11.93 -2.64
C ALA A 80 -6.02 11.21 -4.00
N GLY A 81 -6.96 11.56 -4.89
CA GLY A 81 -7.08 10.95 -6.22
C GLY A 81 -5.91 11.32 -7.13
N GLY A 82 -5.54 12.60 -7.14
CA GLY A 82 -4.41 13.11 -7.89
C GLY A 82 -3.08 12.49 -7.46
N LEU A 83 -2.83 12.30 -6.16
CA LEU A 83 -1.62 11.65 -5.65
C LEU A 83 -1.54 10.18 -6.06
N LEU A 84 -2.64 9.43 -6.01
CA LEU A 84 -2.66 8.05 -6.54
C LEU A 84 -2.43 8.03 -8.05
N GLY A 85 -3.06 8.94 -8.80
CA GLY A 85 -2.93 8.99 -10.26
C GLY A 85 -1.52 9.38 -10.71
N LEU A 86 -0.90 10.38 -10.08
CA LEU A 86 0.52 10.71 -10.27
C LEU A 86 1.44 9.58 -9.81
N GLY A 87 1.04 8.87 -8.76
CA GLY A 87 1.75 7.69 -8.25
C GLY A 87 1.90 6.59 -9.29
N VAL A 88 1.02 6.47 -10.29
CA VAL A 88 1.10 5.46 -11.37
C VAL A 88 2.44 5.53 -12.11
N TYR A 89 2.98 6.72 -12.32
CA TYR A 89 4.22 6.95 -13.06
C TYR A 89 5.50 6.70 -12.23
N SER A 90 5.37 6.50 -10.91
CA SER A 90 6.52 6.47 -10.00
C SER A 90 7.33 5.17 -10.08
N SER A 91 6.68 4.05 -10.36
CA SER A 91 7.34 2.75 -10.52
C SER A 91 6.46 1.79 -11.29
N ARG A 92 7.08 0.73 -11.82
CA ARG A 92 6.33 -0.32 -12.51
C ARG A 92 5.28 -0.98 -11.60
N ALA A 93 5.55 -1.14 -10.30
CA ALA A 93 4.60 -1.78 -9.38
C ALA A 93 3.43 -0.84 -9.03
N SER A 94 3.68 0.47 -9.05
CA SER A 94 2.66 1.49 -8.81
C SER A 94 1.55 1.48 -9.86
N ALA A 95 1.86 1.11 -11.11
CA ALA A 95 0.86 1.00 -12.16
C ALA A 95 -0.28 0.03 -11.80
N VAL A 96 0.01 -0.99 -10.99
CA VAL A 96 -0.99 -1.93 -10.47
C VAL A 96 -1.52 -1.50 -9.11
N MET A 97 -0.63 -1.08 -8.20
CA MET A 97 -0.99 -0.83 -6.81
C MET A 97 -1.82 0.45 -6.60
N MET A 98 -1.61 1.50 -7.41
CA MET A 98 -2.38 2.75 -7.25
C MET A 98 -3.86 2.59 -7.61
N PRO A 99 -4.23 1.96 -8.74
CA PRO A 99 -5.63 1.58 -9.00
C PRO A 99 -6.20 0.68 -7.90
N LEU A 100 -5.41 -0.26 -7.37
CA LEU A 100 -5.84 -1.11 -6.27
C LEU A 100 -6.17 -0.29 -5.02
N TYR A 101 -5.32 0.67 -4.63
CA TYR A 101 -5.60 1.58 -3.51
C TYR A 101 -6.82 2.47 -3.74
N LEU A 102 -7.08 2.88 -4.99
CA LEU A 102 -8.31 3.58 -5.34
C LEU A 102 -9.54 2.71 -5.01
N VAL A 103 -9.56 1.46 -5.49
CA VAL A 103 -10.66 0.52 -5.24
C VAL A 103 -10.81 0.24 -3.75
N LEU A 104 -9.71 0.01 -3.02
CA LEU A 104 -9.74 -0.23 -1.57
C LEU A 104 -10.25 1.00 -0.80
N THR A 105 -9.91 2.22 -1.22
CA THR A 105 -10.45 3.45 -0.62
C THR A 105 -11.96 3.45 -0.71
N ILE A 106 -12.50 3.21 -1.91
CA ILE A 106 -13.95 3.20 -2.17
C ILE A 106 -14.62 2.09 -1.37
N ALA A 107 -14.06 0.87 -1.41
CA ALA A 107 -14.59 -0.30 -0.72
C ALA A 107 -14.64 -0.13 0.80
N VAL A 108 -13.73 0.65 1.39
CA VAL A 108 -13.70 0.90 2.84
C VAL A 108 -14.54 2.13 3.23
N PHE A 109 -14.47 3.22 2.47
CA PHE A 109 -15.10 4.49 2.84
C PHE A 109 -16.57 4.59 2.42
N ALA A 110 -16.96 4.00 1.28
CA ALA A 110 -18.34 4.10 0.80
C ALA A 110 -19.34 3.33 1.70
N PRO A 111 -19.11 2.06 2.06
CA PRO A 111 -20.04 1.33 2.94
C PRO A 111 -20.06 1.88 4.36
N ALA A 112 -18.93 2.39 4.84
CA ALA A 112 -18.83 3.03 6.15
C ALA A 112 -19.47 4.42 6.20
N ARG A 113 -19.95 4.97 5.07
CA ARG A 113 -20.42 6.35 4.91
C ARG A 113 -19.43 7.38 5.49
N ALA A 114 -18.14 7.08 5.37
CA ALA A 114 -17.06 7.89 5.92
C ALA A 114 -16.66 9.06 5.00
N ALA A 115 -17.15 9.04 3.76
CA ALA A 115 -16.98 10.09 2.77
C ALA A 115 -18.32 10.34 2.07
N SER A 116 -18.56 11.58 1.66
CA SER A 116 -19.76 11.89 0.88
C SER A 116 -19.64 11.32 -0.55
N PRO A 117 -20.76 11.03 -1.24
CA PRO A 117 -20.72 10.56 -2.63
C PRO A 117 -19.98 11.51 -3.56
N VAL A 118 -20.11 12.82 -3.31
CA VAL A 118 -19.40 13.87 -4.06
C VAL A 118 -17.89 13.77 -3.85
N GLN A 119 -17.42 13.54 -2.61
CA GLN A 119 -15.99 13.31 -2.35
C GLN A 119 -15.48 12.08 -3.09
N LEU A 120 -16.21 10.97 -3.07
CA LEU A 120 -15.81 9.77 -3.80
C LEU A 120 -15.77 10.00 -5.32
N ALA A 121 -16.74 10.74 -5.87
CA ALA A 121 -16.75 11.11 -7.28
C ALA A 121 -15.56 12.01 -7.65
N VAL A 122 -15.25 13.01 -6.82
CA VAL A 122 -14.08 13.89 -7.01
C VAL A 122 -12.77 13.12 -6.89
N PHE A 123 -12.68 12.18 -5.94
CA PHE A 123 -11.52 11.30 -5.78
C PHE A 123 -11.27 10.46 -7.03
N VAL A 124 -12.31 9.80 -7.55
CA VAL A 124 -12.21 9.02 -8.79
C VAL A 124 -11.90 9.93 -9.99
N GLY A 125 -12.56 11.08 -10.10
CA GLY A 125 -12.32 12.04 -11.17
C GLY A 125 -10.87 12.53 -11.21
N ALA A 126 -10.31 12.92 -10.07
CA ALA A 126 -8.93 13.39 -9.97
C ALA A 126 -7.91 12.29 -10.30
N PHE A 127 -8.16 11.05 -9.85
CA PHE A 127 -7.35 9.91 -10.26
C PHE A 127 -7.40 9.69 -11.77
N SER A 128 -8.59 9.65 -12.36
CA SER A 128 -8.78 9.43 -13.80
C SER A 128 -8.12 10.51 -14.64
N VAL A 129 -8.15 11.77 -14.21
CA VAL A 129 -7.46 12.87 -14.91
C VAL A 129 -5.94 12.70 -14.83
N ALA A 130 -5.40 12.38 -13.66
CA ALA A 130 -3.95 12.25 -13.48
C ALA A 130 -3.37 10.96 -14.10
N ALA A 131 -4.07 9.83 -13.99
CA ALA A 131 -3.68 8.55 -14.58
C ALA A 131 -4.10 8.40 -16.05
N GLY A 132 -4.99 9.28 -16.53
CA GLY A 132 -5.54 9.25 -17.89
C GLY A 132 -4.49 9.23 -19.00
N PRO A 133 -3.45 10.08 -18.97
CA PRO A 133 -2.38 10.05 -19.98
C PRO A 133 -1.64 8.70 -20.04
N PHE A 134 -1.41 8.05 -18.89
CA PHE A 134 -0.83 6.71 -18.83
C PHE A 134 -1.74 5.64 -19.42
N ALA A 135 -3.04 5.69 -19.09
CA ALA A 135 -4.00 4.76 -19.66
C ALA A 135 -4.08 4.95 -21.19
N LEU A 136 -4.17 6.20 -21.65
CA LEU A 136 -4.22 6.55 -23.06
C LEU A 136 -2.97 6.11 -23.81
N SER A 137 -1.78 6.27 -23.23
CA SER A 137 -0.54 5.81 -23.86
C SER A 137 -0.51 4.29 -24.03
N LEU A 138 -1.00 3.53 -23.05
CA LEU A 138 -1.13 2.07 -23.16
C LEU A 138 -2.13 1.66 -24.24
N PHE A 139 -3.22 2.42 -24.43
CA PHE A 139 -4.19 2.16 -25.50
C PHE A 139 -3.64 2.49 -26.89
N LEU A 140 -2.88 3.59 -27.03
CA LEU A 140 -2.34 4.03 -28.32
C LEU A 140 -1.07 3.27 -28.73
N HIS A 141 -0.32 2.72 -27.76
CA HIS A 141 0.89 1.92 -28.00
C HIS A 141 0.78 0.55 -27.33
N PRO A 142 0.01 -0.40 -27.91
CA PRO A 142 -0.13 -1.77 -27.39
C PRO A 142 1.21 -2.51 -27.20
N GLU A 143 2.24 -2.11 -27.94
CA GLU A 143 3.62 -2.59 -27.87
C GLU A 143 4.27 -2.28 -26.52
N ASP A 144 3.93 -1.14 -25.90
CA ASP A 144 4.39 -0.75 -24.56
C ASP A 144 3.69 -1.59 -23.49
N PHE A 145 2.40 -1.86 -23.69
CA PHE A 145 1.65 -2.80 -22.85
C PHE A 145 2.26 -4.20 -22.91
N ARG A 146 2.58 -4.71 -24.11
CA ARG A 146 3.28 -6.00 -24.29
C ARG A 146 4.63 -6.01 -23.58
N ARG A 147 5.42 -4.94 -23.65
CA ARG A 147 6.69 -4.84 -22.90
C ARG A 147 6.50 -4.89 -21.40
N VAL A 148 5.46 -4.25 -20.85
CA VAL A 148 5.14 -4.33 -19.42
C VAL A 148 4.70 -5.75 -19.03
N VAL A 149 3.81 -6.38 -19.81
CA VAL A 149 3.32 -7.74 -19.57
C VAL A 149 4.44 -8.77 -19.65
N THR A 150 5.30 -8.69 -20.66
CA THR A 150 6.47 -9.56 -20.83
C THR A 150 7.49 -9.34 -19.73
N ALA A 151 7.75 -8.07 -19.33
CA ALA A 151 8.69 -7.76 -18.24
C ALA A 151 8.23 -8.24 -16.85
N TYR A 152 6.94 -8.56 -16.69
CA TYR A 152 6.38 -9.11 -15.46
C TYR A 152 6.05 -10.60 -15.54
N HIS A 153 6.32 -11.26 -16.68
CA HIS A 153 5.93 -12.66 -16.94
C HIS A 153 4.48 -12.96 -16.54
N LEU A 154 3.57 -11.98 -16.72
CA LEU A 154 2.17 -12.09 -16.31
C LEU A 154 1.47 -13.22 -17.08
N TYR A 155 1.81 -13.33 -18.36
CA TYR A 155 1.42 -14.34 -19.33
C TYR A 155 2.28 -14.26 -20.61
N ASP A 156 2.22 -15.27 -21.48
CA ASP A 156 2.88 -15.32 -22.79
C ASP A 156 2.22 -14.33 -23.78
N ALA A 157 2.65 -13.07 -23.71
CA ALA A 157 2.11 -11.93 -24.48
C ALA A 157 2.26 -12.09 -26.01
N HIS A 158 3.02 -13.07 -26.48
CA HIS A 158 3.17 -13.38 -27.90
C HIS A 158 1.98 -14.15 -28.49
N ARG A 159 1.12 -14.76 -27.66
CA ARG A 159 0.01 -15.61 -28.14
C ARG A 159 -1.40 -15.06 -27.88
N PHE A 160 -1.58 -14.04 -27.03
CA PHE A 160 -2.90 -13.72 -26.49
C PHE A 160 -3.23 -12.22 -26.42
N SER A 161 -4.51 -11.90 -26.61
CA SER A 161 -5.05 -10.52 -26.54
C SER A 161 -5.21 -10.02 -25.09
N VAL A 162 -5.31 -8.70 -24.87
CA VAL A 162 -5.43 -8.07 -23.54
C VAL A 162 -6.59 -8.65 -22.72
N LEU A 163 -7.73 -8.90 -23.37
CA LEU A 163 -8.92 -9.48 -22.74
C LEU A 163 -8.68 -10.93 -22.26
N GLN A 164 -7.87 -11.66 -23.03
CA GLN A 164 -7.53 -13.04 -22.78
C GLN A 164 -6.47 -13.17 -21.68
N GLY A 165 -5.55 -12.20 -21.57
CA GLY A 165 -4.65 -12.06 -20.43
C GLY A 165 -5.39 -11.77 -19.12
N VAL A 166 -6.44 -10.94 -19.13
CA VAL A 166 -7.31 -10.72 -17.95
C VAL A 166 -8.07 -11.99 -17.59
N HIS A 167 -8.66 -12.69 -18.56
CA HIS A 167 -9.33 -13.97 -18.33
C HIS A 167 -8.39 -15.02 -17.74
N GLU A 168 -7.14 -15.06 -18.20
CA GLU A 168 -6.16 -16.04 -17.70
C GLU A 168 -5.55 -15.65 -16.34
N MET A 169 -5.45 -14.35 -16.04
CA MET A 169 -5.17 -13.84 -14.69
C MET A 169 -6.25 -14.26 -13.68
N VAL A 170 -7.50 -14.45 -14.14
CA VAL A 170 -8.67 -14.87 -13.36
C VAL A 170 -8.92 -16.40 -13.48
N SER A 171 -8.13 -17.12 -14.28
CA SER A 171 -8.28 -18.58 -14.44
C SER A 171 -7.76 -19.36 -13.23
N TRP A 172 -8.42 -20.48 -12.93
CA TRP A 172 -8.21 -21.29 -11.71
C TRP A 172 -6.76 -21.78 -11.51
N VAL A 173 -6.05 -22.10 -12.60
CA VAL A 173 -4.65 -22.57 -12.60
C VAL A 173 -3.68 -21.41 -12.33
N GLY A 174 -3.97 -20.22 -12.88
CA GLY A 174 -3.25 -19.00 -12.57
C GLY A 174 -3.48 -18.51 -11.14
N LEU A 175 -4.66 -18.77 -10.56
CA LEU A 175 -5.00 -18.44 -9.18
C LEU A 175 -4.26 -19.34 -8.16
N THR A 176 -4.07 -20.63 -8.45
CA THR A 176 -3.40 -21.56 -7.52
C THR A 176 -1.90 -21.27 -7.39
N ALA A 177 -1.16 -21.16 -8.50
CA ALA A 177 0.28 -20.84 -8.47
C ALA A 177 0.56 -19.43 -7.90
N ARG A 178 -0.31 -18.45 -8.17
CA ARG A 178 -0.18 -17.09 -7.61
C ARG A 178 -0.58 -17.01 -6.13
N SER A 179 -1.45 -17.90 -5.67
CA SER A 179 -1.81 -17.99 -4.25
C SER A 179 -0.63 -18.48 -3.40
N GLU A 180 0.15 -19.45 -3.87
CA GLU A 180 1.36 -19.91 -3.18
C GLU A 180 2.39 -18.78 -3.07
N THR A 181 2.68 -18.09 -4.18
CA THR A 181 3.58 -16.92 -4.18
C THR A 181 3.08 -15.82 -3.24
N TYR A 182 1.78 -15.56 -3.20
CA TYR A 182 1.17 -14.59 -2.29
C TYR A 182 1.40 -14.98 -0.81
N TYR A 183 1.13 -16.23 -0.43
CA TYR A 183 1.35 -16.70 0.94
C TYR A 183 2.83 -16.73 1.31
N ASP A 184 3.71 -17.02 0.36
CA ASP A 184 5.15 -17.03 0.56
C ASP A 184 5.71 -15.67 0.98
N TYR A 185 5.12 -14.57 0.48
CA TYR A 185 5.46 -13.21 0.93
C TYR A 185 5.08 -12.93 2.39
N PHE A 186 4.08 -13.63 2.94
CA PHE A 186 3.68 -13.49 4.34
C PHE A 186 4.35 -14.47 5.29
N LYS A 187 5.18 -15.40 4.79
CA LYS A 187 5.94 -16.31 5.67
C LYS A 187 6.78 -15.49 6.67
N PRO A 188 6.69 -15.75 7.98
CA PRO A 188 7.48 -15.01 8.98
C PRO A 188 8.99 -15.11 8.72
N SER A 189 9.46 -16.25 8.20
CA SER A 189 10.85 -16.42 7.80
C SER A 189 11.23 -15.41 6.71
N PHE A 190 10.40 -15.21 5.68
CA PHE A 190 10.64 -14.21 4.64
C PHE A 190 10.57 -12.78 5.20
N LEU A 191 9.54 -12.46 5.98
CA LEU A 191 9.34 -11.10 6.48
C LEU A 191 10.44 -10.64 7.44
N PHE A 192 10.97 -11.52 8.29
CA PHE A 192 11.86 -11.12 9.38
C PHE A 192 13.28 -11.67 9.29
N LEU A 193 13.50 -12.84 8.67
CA LEU A 193 14.77 -13.58 8.74
C LEU A 193 15.52 -13.62 7.41
N THR A 194 14.95 -14.27 6.39
CA THR A 194 15.60 -14.48 5.08
C THR A 194 15.47 -13.25 4.21
N GLY A 195 14.24 -12.77 4.02
CA GLY A 195 13.95 -11.56 3.25
C GLY A 195 14.26 -10.28 4.03
N ARG A 196 14.29 -10.32 5.37
CA ARG A 196 14.51 -9.16 6.26
C ARG A 196 13.71 -7.93 5.79
N VAL A 197 12.45 -8.16 5.47
CA VAL A 197 11.55 -7.15 4.89
C VAL A 197 11.18 -6.13 5.96
N LEU A 198 10.80 -6.61 7.14
CA LEU A 198 10.24 -5.81 8.23
C LEU A 198 11.20 -5.73 9.42
N PHE A 199 11.01 -4.69 10.24
CA PHE A 199 11.72 -4.53 11.50
C PHE A 199 11.38 -5.67 12.46
N PHE A 200 12.39 -6.30 13.08
CA PHE A 200 12.21 -7.55 13.83
C PHE A 200 11.16 -7.49 14.96
N PRO A 201 11.07 -6.42 15.79
CA PRO A 201 9.99 -6.27 16.77
C PRO A 201 8.57 -6.34 16.19
N CYS A 202 8.40 -6.08 14.89
CA CYS A 202 7.11 -6.24 14.24
C CYS A 202 6.62 -7.70 14.23
N VAL A 203 7.46 -8.71 14.52
CA VAL A 203 7.01 -10.09 14.69
C VAL A 203 5.94 -10.23 15.79
N VAL A 204 6.02 -9.40 16.84
CA VAL A 204 5.02 -9.34 17.91
C VAL A 204 4.00 -8.23 17.66
N LEU A 205 4.46 -7.06 17.18
CA LEU A 205 3.59 -5.89 17.02
C LEU A 205 2.58 -6.04 15.88
N LEU A 206 2.93 -6.72 14.78
CA LEU A 206 1.99 -6.96 13.67
C LEU A 206 0.80 -7.80 14.12
N PRO A 207 0.97 -9.02 14.68
CA PRO A 207 -0.17 -9.81 15.14
C PRO A 207 -1.03 -9.08 16.17
N ALA A 208 -0.41 -8.39 17.13
CA ALA A 208 -1.13 -7.60 18.14
C ALA A 208 -1.94 -6.44 17.50
N GLY A 209 -1.36 -5.79 16.48
CA GLY A 209 -2.00 -4.72 15.73
C GLY A 209 -3.15 -5.20 14.86
N LEU A 210 -2.94 -6.31 14.13
CA LEU A 210 -4.00 -6.98 13.35
C LEU A 210 -5.17 -7.35 14.25
N TYR A 211 -4.90 -7.98 15.39
CA TYR A 211 -5.93 -8.31 16.38
C TYR A 211 -6.70 -7.07 16.85
N ARG A 212 -6.00 -6.00 17.22
CA ARG A 212 -6.64 -4.75 17.64
C ARG A 212 -7.52 -4.15 16.55
N ILE A 213 -7.05 -4.13 15.30
CA ILE A 213 -7.82 -3.56 14.18
C ILE A 213 -9.07 -4.39 13.90
N LEU A 214 -8.96 -5.72 13.96
CA LEU A 214 -10.09 -6.61 13.70
C LEU A 214 -11.15 -6.55 14.80
N ILE A 215 -10.75 -6.41 16.06
CA ILE A 215 -11.64 -6.58 17.21
C ILE A 215 -12.13 -5.24 17.78
N SER A 216 -11.30 -4.21 17.82
CA SER A 216 -11.55 -3.01 18.62
C SER A 216 -11.57 -1.72 17.83
N GLU A 217 -10.85 -1.64 16.70
CA GLU A 217 -10.71 -0.40 15.93
C GLU A 217 -11.57 -0.44 14.66
N SER A 218 -12.64 0.34 14.63
CA SER A 218 -13.56 0.38 13.47
C SER A 218 -13.31 1.55 12.52
N THR A 219 -12.25 2.33 12.73
CA THR A 219 -11.99 3.51 11.91
C THR A 219 -11.70 3.11 10.45
N PRO A 220 -12.31 3.81 9.46
CA PRO A 220 -12.09 3.54 8.04
C PRO A 220 -10.60 3.55 7.65
N LEU A 221 -9.82 4.46 8.23
CA LEU A 221 -8.38 4.56 7.95
C LEU A 221 -7.58 3.34 8.48
N ALA A 222 -7.94 2.81 9.66
CA ALA A 222 -7.32 1.58 10.18
C ALA A 222 -7.69 0.37 9.32
N ARG A 223 -8.96 0.26 8.89
CA ARG A 223 -9.41 -0.79 7.96
C ARG A 223 -8.73 -0.69 6.60
N LEU A 224 -8.55 0.52 6.08
CA LEU A 224 -7.82 0.75 4.84
C LEU A 224 -6.35 0.36 4.98
N SER A 225 -5.73 0.65 6.13
CA SER A 225 -4.35 0.25 6.40
C SER A 225 -4.19 -1.26 6.52
N LEU A 226 -5.15 -1.95 7.13
CA LEU A 226 -5.23 -3.41 7.16
C LEU A 226 -5.39 -3.99 5.76
N ALA A 227 -6.34 -3.47 4.97
CA ALA A 227 -6.57 -3.90 3.60
C ALA A 227 -5.31 -3.70 2.75
N GLY A 228 -4.67 -2.53 2.85
CA GLY A 228 -3.42 -2.21 2.18
C GLY A 228 -2.27 -3.15 2.57
N PHE A 229 -2.17 -3.53 3.84
CA PHE A 229 -1.20 -4.54 4.31
C PHE A 229 -1.44 -5.90 3.66
N LEU A 230 -2.69 -6.38 3.66
CA LEU A 230 -3.05 -7.68 3.08
C LEU A 230 -2.85 -7.69 1.56
N THR A 231 -3.12 -6.59 0.87
CA THR A 231 -2.93 -6.50 -0.58
C THR A 231 -1.51 -6.11 -0.99
N ALA A 232 -0.60 -5.82 -0.06
CA ALA A 232 0.73 -5.31 -0.40
C ALA A 232 1.54 -6.23 -1.34
N PRO A 233 1.46 -7.57 -1.26
CA PRO A 233 2.12 -8.46 -2.21
C PRO A 233 1.40 -8.60 -3.55
N PHE A 234 0.26 -7.95 -3.77
CA PHE A 234 -0.59 -8.18 -4.94
C PHE A 234 0.19 -8.02 -6.26
N ALA A 235 0.81 -6.86 -6.49
CA ALA A 235 1.62 -6.64 -7.69
C ALA A 235 2.80 -7.62 -7.82
N ALA A 236 3.36 -8.07 -6.70
CA ALA A 236 4.46 -9.04 -6.69
C ALA A 236 4.00 -10.47 -7.02
N SER A 237 2.81 -10.86 -6.53
CA SER A 237 2.19 -12.17 -6.77
C SER A 237 1.67 -12.35 -8.20
N LEU A 238 1.58 -11.26 -8.97
CA LEU A 238 1.26 -11.37 -10.39
C LEU A 238 2.40 -12.05 -11.17
N THR A 239 3.63 -12.00 -10.65
CA THR A 239 4.79 -12.71 -11.19
C THR A 239 4.86 -14.13 -10.61
N THR A 240 5.21 -15.13 -11.43
CA THR A 240 5.40 -16.53 -11.00
C THR A 240 6.81 -16.80 -10.45
N GLU A 241 7.63 -15.75 -10.33
CA GLU A 241 8.99 -15.87 -9.83
C GLU A 241 9.05 -15.97 -8.30
N ARG A 242 10.21 -16.43 -7.79
CA ARG A 242 10.44 -16.56 -6.35
C ARG A 242 10.28 -15.21 -5.62
N PRO A 243 9.80 -15.22 -4.37
CA PRO A 243 9.63 -14.02 -3.57
C PRO A 243 10.91 -13.19 -3.47
N THR A 244 10.83 -11.93 -3.89
CA THR A 244 11.94 -10.98 -3.80
C THR A 244 11.53 -9.76 -2.96
N PRO A 245 12.34 -9.34 -1.96
CA PRO A 245 11.95 -8.28 -1.04
C PRO A 245 11.57 -6.95 -1.73
N GLY A 246 12.25 -6.60 -2.83
CA GLY A 246 12.00 -5.33 -3.53
C GLY A 246 10.61 -5.20 -4.18
N ARG A 247 9.91 -6.32 -4.43
CA ARG A 247 8.59 -6.29 -5.07
C ARG A 247 7.44 -5.97 -4.12
N ILE A 248 7.67 -6.06 -2.82
CA ILE A 248 6.62 -5.85 -1.81
C ILE A 248 6.83 -4.60 -0.96
N LEU A 249 7.57 -3.62 -1.46
CA LEU A 249 7.92 -2.41 -0.70
C LEU A 249 6.70 -1.72 -0.06
N PHE A 250 5.55 -1.73 -0.72
CA PHE A 250 4.31 -1.15 -0.18
C PHE A 250 3.90 -1.72 1.19
N ILE A 251 4.30 -2.96 1.52
CA ILE A 251 4.02 -3.59 2.82
C ILE A 251 4.57 -2.77 3.98
N THR A 252 5.69 -2.06 3.77
CA THR A 252 6.41 -1.33 4.82
C THR A 252 5.56 -0.21 5.42
N THR A 253 4.85 0.54 4.58
CA THR A 253 3.96 1.62 4.99
C THR A 253 2.85 1.10 5.90
N PHE A 254 2.13 0.08 5.43
CA PHE A 254 0.99 -0.45 6.16
C PHE A 254 1.42 -1.26 7.39
N ALA A 255 2.51 -2.01 7.31
CA ALA A 255 3.05 -2.75 8.45
C ALA A 255 3.45 -1.82 9.60
N ALA A 256 4.00 -0.63 9.31
CA ALA A 256 4.32 0.35 10.34
C ALA A 256 3.08 0.87 11.06
N ILE A 257 2.01 1.17 10.30
CA ILE A 257 0.72 1.61 10.85
C ILE A 257 0.09 0.51 11.71
N VAL A 258 -0.03 -0.72 11.17
CA VAL A 258 -0.60 -1.86 11.88
C VAL A 258 0.21 -2.17 13.14
N SER A 259 1.53 -2.19 13.06
CA SER A 259 2.40 -2.40 14.22
C SER A 259 2.24 -1.33 15.30
N SER A 260 1.93 -0.09 14.92
CA SER A 260 1.68 1.00 15.86
C SER A 260 0.37 0.80 16.64
N HIS A 261 -0.66 0.25 15.99
CA HIS A 261 -1.84 -0.26 16.71
C HIS A 261 -1.47 -1.40 17.68
N GLY A 262 -0.50 -2.25 17.32
CA GLY A 262 0.04 -3.28 18.21
C GLY A 262 0.70 -2.71 19.46
N VAL A 263 1.49 -1.63 19.33
CA VAL A 263 2.05 -0.91 20.48
C VAL A 263 0.93 -0.35 21.37
N GLN A 264 -0.11 0.21 20.77
CA GLN A 264 -1.27 0.71 21.51
C GLN A 264 -1.98 -0.41 22.29
N GLN A 265 -2.11 -1.60 21.69
CA GLN A 265 -2.70 -2.79 22.32
C GLN A 265 -1.90 -3.26 23.53
N LEU A 266 -0.58 -3.40 23.39
CA LEU A 266 0.28 -3.83 24.51
C LEU A 266 0.27 -2.80 25.66
N ARG A 267 0.17 -1.51 25.34
CA ARG A 267 0.04 -0.45 26.35
C ARG A 267 -1.31 -0.48 27.06
N SER A 268 -2.41 -0.83 26.38
CA SER A 268 -3.72 -0.94 27.04
C SER A 268 -3.82 -2.16 27.95
N LEU A 269 -3.10 -3.26 27.64
CA LEU A 269 -3.02 -4.44 28.52
C LEU A 269 -2.19 -4.18 29.78
N ARG A 270 -1.22 -3.26 29.75
CA ARG A 270 -0.37 -2.91 30.90
C ARG A 270 -1.03 -1.97 31.92
N LYS A 271 -2.07 -1.23 31.55
CA LYS A 271 -2.78 -0.39 32.53
C LYS A 271 -3.67 -1.31 33.38
N PRO A 272 -3.48 -1.40 34.72
CA PRO A 272 -4.39 -2.17 35.55
C PRO A 272 -5.80 -1.61 35.34
N ARG A 273 -6.76 -2.48 35.04
CA ARG A 273 -8.18 -2.12 35.11
C ARG A 273 -8.44 -1.73 36.56
N ALA A 274 -8.56 -0.43 36.83
CA ALA A 274 -9.11 0.02 38.10
C ALA A 274 -10.55 -0.50 38.15
N SER A 275 -10.76 -1.50 39.00
CA SER A 275 -12.07 -1.97 39.45
C SER A 275 -12.67 -0.97 40.42
#